data_AF-A0A3D1B2R9-F1
#
_entry.id   AF-A0A3D1B2R9-F1
#
_cell.length_a   1.000
_cell.length_b   1.000
_cell.length_c   1.000
_cell.angle_alpha   90.00
_cell.angle_beta   90.00
_cell.angle_gamma   90.00
#
_symmetry.space_group_name_H-M   'P 1'
#
loop_
_entity.id
_entity.type
_entity.pdbx_description
1 polymer ?
#
loop_
_entity_poly.entity_id
_entity_poly.type
_entity_poly.pdbx_seq_one_letter_code
_entity_poly.pdbx_strand_id
1 'polypeptide(L)'
;MQARGINVGIHELDVFENTIPYILGIESWGQRIKVKSGDWANPCISQAIATFTRDKRHFVLGDLTGIIDGLLEKMVEKADLAIAIGKDQQSLQDWLDFFKSQKIPVIIKVISYVGDTLPQCSFEDVIFVGNLKRKVLKNDEIYRVVNQLLIVCNHAD
;
A
#
# COMPACT_ATOMS: atom_id res chain seq x y z
N MET A 1 -3.79 26.82 -11.76
CA MET A 1 -2.83 26.46 -10.71
C MET A 1 -2.08 25.22 -11.17
N GLN A 2 -0.74 25.28 -11.28
CA GLN A 2 0.08 24.08 -11.43
C GLN A 2 -0.09 23.26 -10.15
N ALA A 3 -0.43 21.97 -10.28
CA ALA A 3 -0.31 21.04 -9.17
C ALA A 3 1.13 21.18 -8.65
N ARG A 4 1.29 21.66 -7.41
CA ARG A 4 2.58 21.58 -6.72
C ARG A 4 2.84 20.09 -6.61
N GLY A 5 3.69 19.56 -7.48
CA GLY A 5 4.01 18.15 -7.54
C GLY A 5 4.60 17.75 -6.20
N ILE A 6 3.77 17.19 -5.33
CA ILE A 6 4.25 16.56 -4.10
C ILE A 6 5.13 15.41 -4.57
N ASN A 7 6.41 15.47 -4.20
CA ASN A 7 7.37 14.47 -4.61
C ASN A 7 7.13 13.22 -3.77
N VAL A 8 6.55 12.18 -4.39
CA VAL A 8 6.18 10.91 -3.74
C VAL A 8 7.08 9.80 -4.27
N GLY A 9 7.60 8.99 -3.36
CA GLY A 9 8.20 7.69 -3.64
C GLY A 9 7.26 6.55 -3.38
N ILE A 10 7.27 5.58 -4.29
CA ILE A 10 6.52 4.34 -4.16
C ILE A 10 7.54 3.23 -4.41
N HIS A 11 7.69 2.34 -3.44
CA HIS A 11 8.63 1.23 -3.48
C HIS A 11 7.88 -0.07 -3.26
N GLU A 12 8.18 -1.05 -4.11
CA GLU A 12 7.72 -2.42 -3.95
C GLU A 12 8.60 -3.13 -2.91
N LEU A 13 8.06 -3.41 -1.72
CA LEU A 13 8.73 -4.22 -0.71
C LEU A 13 8.23 -5.68 -0.77
N ASP A 14 7.06 -5.94 -1.37
CA ASP A 14 6.62 -7.29 -1.73
C ASP A 14 7.32 -7.76 -3.03
N VAL A 15 8.54 -8.23 -2.85
CA VAL A 15 9.35 -8.78 -3.94
C VAL A 15 8.79 -10.08 -4.53
N PHE A 16 7.76 -10.69 -3.92
CA PHE A 16 7.17 -11.97 -4.37
C PHE A 16 5.97 -11.75 -5.28
N GLU A 17 5.18 -10.71 -4.99
CA GLU A 17 4.01 -10.33 -5.78
C GLU A 17 4.31 -9.28 -6.85
N ASN A 18 5.31 -8.41 -6.61
CA ASN A 18 5.81 -7.35 -7.48
C ASN A 18 4.68 -6.63 -8.25
N THR A 19 3.69 -6.11 -7.52
CA THR A 19 2.42 -5.65 -8.10
C THR A 19 2.52 -4.26 -8.72
N ILE A 20 3.36 -3.38 -8.15
CA ILE A 20 3.42 -1.96 -8.55
C ILE A 20 3.72 -1.76 -10.05
N PRO A 21 4.72 -2.41 -10.68
CA PRO A 21 5.03 -2.20 -12.10
C PRO A 21 3.85 -2.49 -13.04
N TYR A 22 3.02 -3.48 -12.69
CA TYR A 22 1.83 -3.84 -13.47
C TYR A 22 0.68 -2.85 -13.28
N ILE A 23 0.50 -2.31 -12.08
CA ILE A 23 -0.51 -1.27 -11.81
C ILE A 23 -0.17 0.02 -12.58
N LEU A 24 1.12 0.37 -12.61
CA LEU A 24 1.62 1.57 -13.30
C LEU A 24 1.74 1.40 -14.83
N GLY A 25 1.44 0.22 -15.37
CA GLY A 25 1.54 -0.06 -16.80
C GLY A 25 2.97 -0.10 -17.36
N ILE A 26 3.97 -0.22 -16.49
CA ILE A 26 5.38 -0.43 -16.88
C ILE A 26 5.54 -1.85 -17.45
N GLU A 27 4.87 -2.82 -16.82
CA GLU A 27 4.80 -4.20 -17.28
C GLU A 27 3.36 -4.63 -17.61
N SER A 28 3.20 -5.64 -18.47
CA SER A 28 1.88 -6.13 -18.86
C SER A 28 1.26 -7.00 -17.77
N TRP A 29 0.03 -6.67 -17.34
CA TRP A 29 -0.67 -7.39 -16.26
C TRP A 29 -0.73 -8.92 -16.47
N GLY A 30 -0.90 -9.38 -17.71
CA GLY A 30 -0.97 -10.81 -18.06
C GLY A 30 0.36 -11.57 -17.88
N GLN A 31 1.48 -10.86 -17.69
CA GLN A 31 2.80 -11.44 -17.45
C GLN A 31 3.17 -11.49 -15.97
N ARG A 32 2.29 -11.02 -15.09
CA ARG A 32 2.53 -10.99 -13.66
C ARG A 32 2.71 -12.38 -13.08
N ILE A 33 3.89 -12.64 -12.53
CA ILE A 33 4.20 -13.88 -11.81
C ILE A 33 3.90 -13.66 -10.33
N LYS A 34 2.94 -14.42 -9.80
CA LYS A 34 2.70 -14.47 -8.35
C LYS A 34 3.50 -15.62 -7.75
N VAL A 35 4.50 -15.31 -6.94
CA VAL A 35 5.18 -16.32 -6.13
C VAL A 35 4.45 -16.43 -4.80
N LYS A 36 3.82 -17.59 -4.53
CA LYS A 36 2.90 -17.77 -3.39
C LYS A 36 3.58 -17.81 -2.01
N SER A 37 4.90 -17.93 -1.96
CA SER A 37 5.67 -17.98 -0.73
C SER A 37 7.14 -17.76 -1.05
N GLY A 38 7.77 -16.93 -0.25
CA GLY A 38 9.08 -16.38 -0.53
C GLY A 38 10.23 -17.09 0.17
N ASP A 39 11.31 -17.34 -0.56
CA ASP A 39 12.62 -17.47 0.05
C ASP A 39 13.01 -16.12 0.64
N TRP A 40 12.89 -16.02 1.96
CA TRP A 40 13.24 -14.83 2.71
C TRP A 40 14.74 -14.51 2.73
N ALA A 41 15.59 -15.44 2.28
CA ALA A 41 17.00 -15.17 2.03
C ALA A 41 17.24 -14.44 0.68
N ASN A 42 16.17 -14.14 -0.07
CA ASN A 42 16.27 -13.43 -1.33
C ASN A 42 16.93 -12.04 -1.14
N PRO A 43 18.11 -11.79 -1.77
CA PRO A 43 18.83 -10.53 -1.62
C PRO A 43 18.05 -9.31 -2.12
N CYS A 44 17.06 -9.51 -3.00
CA CYS A 44 16.17 -8.44 -3.48
C CYS A 44 15.40 -7.77 -2.35
N ILE A 45 15.08 -8.48 -1.26
CA ILE A 45 14.39 -7.93 -0.08
C ILE A 45 15.24 -6.84 0.57
N SER A 46 16.49 -7.18 0.89
CA SER A 46 17.44 -6.23 1.48
C SER A 46 17.69 -5.02 0.57
N GLN A 47 17.73 -5.24 -0.75
CA GLN A 47 17.88 -4.17 -1.73
C GLN A 47 16.65 -3.24 -1.79
N ALA A 48 15.44 -3.80 -1.74
CA ALA A 48 14.19 -3.04 -1.71
C ALA A 48 14.11 -2.17 -0.44
N ILE A 49 14.38 -2.74 0.73
CA ILE A 49 14.45 -2.01 2.00
C ILE A 49 15.51 -0.90 1.94
N ALA A 50 16.71 -1.20 1.42
CA ALA A 50 17.77 -0.19 1.28
C ALA A 50 17.38 0.95 0.32
N THR A 51 16.54 0.69 -0.67
CA THR A 51 16.09 1.70 -1.63
C THR A 51 14.99 2.57 -1.02
N PHE A 52 14.02 1.96 -0.33
CA PHE A 52 12.99 2.66 0.44
C PHE A 52 13.61 3.59 1.49
N THR A 53 14.56 3.10 2.28
CA THR A 53 15.19 3.86 3.37
C THR A 53 16.11 5.00 2.91
N ARG A 54 16.65 4.93 1.69
CA ARG A 54 17.50 5.99 1.11
C ARG A 54 16.70 7.07 0.39
N ASP A 55 15.41 6.86 0.17
CA ASP A 55 14.55 7.81 -0.51
C ASP A 55 14.28 9.04 0.38
N LYS A 56 14.58 10.22 -0.16
CA LYS A 56 14.46 11.51 0.53
C LYS A 56 13.31 12.36 -0.02
N ARG A 57 12.39 11.76 -0.78
CA ARG A 57 11.16 12.40 -1.24
C ARG A 57 10.25 12.76 -0.05
N HIS A 58 9.27 13.63 -0.29
CA HIS A 58 8.46 14.20 0.78
C HIS A 58 7.53 13.15 1.42
N PHE A 59 6.98 12.25 0.61
CA PHE A 59 6.32 11.04 1.08
C PHE A 59 6.99 9.84 0.43
N VAL A 60 7.20 8.78 1.19
CA VAL A 60 7.74 7.51 0.70
C VAL A 60 6.82 6.39 1.16
N LEU A 61 6.23 5.69 0.21
CA LEU A 61 5.30 4.59 0.44
C LEU A 61 6.03 3.28 0.11
N GLY A 62 5.99 2.33 1.04
CA GLY A 62 6.43 0.95 0.82
C GLY A 62 5.22 0.03 0.75
N ASP A 63 5.04 -0.68 -0.38
CA ASP A 63 4.03 -1.72 -0.51
C ASP A 63 4.54 -3.00 0.14
N LEU A 64 3.89 -3.42 1.22
CA LEU A 64 4.28 -4.59 2.00
C LEU A 64 3.64 -5.85 1.46
N THR A 65 4.22 -7.00 1.81
CA THR A 65 3.55 -8.27 1.52
C THR A 65 2.23 -8.41 2.27
N GLY A 66 1.27 -9.08 1.64
CA GLY A 66 -0.05 -9.34 2.23
C GLY A 66 -0.07 -10.39 3.35
N ILE A 67 1.08 -10.88 3.80
CA ILE A 67 1.23 -11.92 4.83
C ILE A 67 2.00 -11.35 6.02
N ILE A 68 1.42 -11.44 7.22
CA ILE A 68 2.12 -11.12 8.47
C ILE A 68 2.95 -12.32 8.88
N ASP A 69 4.27 -12.17 8.85
CA ASP A 69 5.21 -13.17 9.35
C ASP A 69 6.42 -12.55 10.06
N GLY A 70 7.33 -13.38 10.56
CA GLY A 70 8.43 -12.95 11.42
C GLY A 70 9.50 -12.08 10.75
N LEU A 71 9.46 -11.88 9.43
CA LEU A 71 10.43 -11.05 8.72
C LEU A 71 9.84 -9.73 8.22
N LEU A 72 8.51 -9.61 8.24
CA LEU A 72 7.82 -8.35 8.01
C LEU A 72 8.27 -7.26 8.99
N GLU A 73 8.67 -7.62 10.22
CA GLU A 73 9.24 -6.70 11.22
C GLU A 73 10.44 -5.92 10.65
N LYS A 74 11.32 -6.58 9.90
CA LYS A 74 12.50 -5.94 9.29
C LYS A 74 12.12 -4.99 8.15
N MET A 75 11.04 -5.28 7.43
CA MET A 75 10.55 -4.43 6.34
C MET A 75 9.96 -3.12 6.85
N VAL A 76 9.35 -3.15 8.04
CA VAL A 76 8.67 -1.99 8.63
C VAL A 76 9.53 -1.22 9.64
N GLU A 77 10.71 -1.72 10.01
CA GLU A 77 11.58 -1.15 11.06
C GLU A 77 11.87 0.35 10.88
N LYS A 78 11.88 0.84 9.64
CA LYS A 78 12.16 2.24 9.30
C LYS A 78 10.92 3.06 8.91
N ALA A 79 9.72 2.49 9.04
CA ALA A 79 8.49 3.21 8.72
C ALA A 79 8.05 4.08 9.91
N ASP A 80 7.70 5.34 9.61
CA ASP A 80 7.21 6.27 10.62
C ASP A 80 5.72 6.10 10.92
N LEU A 81 4.94 5.67 9.92
CA LEU A 81 3.47 5.59 9.94
C LEU A 81 3.00 4.41 9.07
N ALA A 82 1.80 3.91 9.33
CA ALA A 82 1.21 2.80 8.60
C ALA A 82 -0.21 3.10 8.08
N ILE A 83 -0.53 2.47 6.94
CA ILE A 83 -1.89 2.31 6.42
C ILE A 83 -2.23 0.83 6.57
N ALA A 84 -3.22 0.51 7.40
CA ALA A 84 -3.65 -0.87 7.64
C ALA A 84 -4.79 -1.24 6.69
N ILE A 85 -4.61 -2.31 5.91
CA ILE A 85 -5.58 -2.76 4.90
C ILE A 85 -5.96 -4.22 5.19
N GLY A 86 -7.22 -4.46 5.54
CA GLY A 86 -7.78 -5.80 5.72
C GLY A 86 -8.85 -6.12 4.67
N LYS A 87 -9.14 -7.41 4.47
CA LYS A 87 -10.28 -7.85 3.63
C LYS A 87 -11.62 -7.92 4.38
N ASP A 88 -11.54 -7.93 5.70
CA ASP A 88 -12.63 -8.00 6.67
C ASP A 88 -12.13 -7.43 8.02
N GLN A 89 -13.00 -7.41 9.02
CA GLN A 89 -12.66 -6.88 10.35
C GLN A 89 -11.51 -7.65 11.01
N GLN A 90 -11.47 -8.98 10.89
CA GLN A 90 -10.43 -9.79 11.53
C GLN A 90 -9.07 -9.51 10.91
N SER A 91 -8.99 -9.54 9.57
CA SER A 91 -7.79 -9.24 8.83
C SER A 91 -7.26 -7.82 9.12
N LEU A 92 -8.16 -6.84 9.30
CA LEU A 92 -7.76 -5.49 9.70
C LEU A 92 -7.23 -5.47 11.14
N GLN A 93 -7.89 -6.16 12.07
CA GLN A 93 -7.43 -6.28 13.47
C GLN A 93 -6.02 -6.88 13.54
N ASP A 94 -5.74 -7.94 12.78
CA ASP A 94 -4.43 -8.59 12.74
C ASP A 94 -3.32 -7.59 12.32
N TRP A 95 -3.59 -6.76 11.31
CA TRP A 95 -2.68 -5.69 10.88
C TRP A 95 -2.50 -4.60 11.94
N LEU A 96 -3.59 -4.20 12.61
CA LEU A 96 -3.53 -3.21 13.68
C LEU A 96 -2.66 -3.70 14.85
N ASP A 97 -2.82 -4.97 15.24
CA ASP A 97 -2.03 -5.58 16.31
C ASP A 97 -0.56 -5.73 15.92
N PHE A 98 -0.29 -6.09 14.67
CA PHE A 98 1.07 -6.10 14.14
C PHE A 98 1.72 -4.72 14.25
N PHE A 99 1.14 -3.66 13.66
CA PHE A 99 1.74 -2.32 13.72
C PHE A 99 1.86 -1.77 15.14
N LYS A 100 0.90 -2.09 16.01
CA LYS A 100 0.97 -1.77 17.44
C LYS A 100 2.17 -2.44 18.11
N SER A 101 2.45 -3.71 17.81
CA SER A 101 3.62 -4.42 18.35
C SER A 101 4.95 -3.80 17.90
N GLN A 102 4.98 -3.27 16.68
CA GLN A 102 6.13 -2.58 16.09
C GLN A 102 6.24 -1.11 16.52
N LYS A 103 5.29 -0.61 17.32
CA LYS A 103 5.18 0.80 17.77
C LYS A 103 5.06 1.79 16.60
N ILE A 104 4.43 1.36 15.51
CA ILE A 104 4.16 2.19 14.33
C ILE A 104 2.70 2.69 14.40
N PRO A 105 2.45 4.01 14.39
CA PRO A 105 1.09 4.55 14.38
C PRO A 105 0.38 4.23 13.07
N VAL A 106 -0.85 3.69 13.16
CA VAL A 106 -1.72 3.51 12.00
C VAL A 106 -2.54 4.78 11.80
N ILE A 107 -2.35 5.44 10.66
CA ILE A 107 -3.02 6.72 10.33
C ILE A 107 -4.28 6.53 9.48
N ILE A 108 -4.39 5.41 8.77
CA ILE A 108 -5.54 5.08 7.93
C ILE A 108 -5.88 3.60 8.09
N LYS A 109 -7.17 3.30 8.26
CA LYS A 109 -7.73 1.96 8.30
C LYS A 109 -8.59 1.73 7.06
N VAL A 110 -8.34 0.62 6.37
CA VAL A 110 -9.05 0.29 5.12
C VAL A 110 -9.59 -1.13 5.19
N ILE A 111 -10.85 -1.31 4.80
CA ILE A 111 -11.40 -2.62 4.45
C ILE A 111 -11.55 -2.69 2.93
N SER A 112 -10.71 -3.48 2.28
CA SER A 112 -10.75 -3.75 0.85
C SER A 112 -11.47 -5.07 0.57
N TYR A 113 -12.70 -5.02 0.06
CA TYR A 113 -13.58 -6.18 -0.05
C TYR A 113 -14.06 -6.46 -1.48
N VAL A 114 -14.49 -7.71 -1.71
CA VAL A 114 -15.12 -8.15 -2.95
C VAL A 114 -16.57 -8.53 -2.63
N GLY A 115 -17.53 -7.92 -3.31
CA GLY A 115 -18.95 -8.14 -3.10
C GLY A 115 -19.75 -6.85 -3.09
N ASP A 116 -21.07 -6.97 -3.26
CA ASP A 116 -21.97 -5.81 -3.34
C ASP A 116 -22.43 -5.31 -1.96
N THR A 117 -22.18 -6.09 -0.92
CA THR A 117 -22.52 -5.77 0.47
C THR A 117 -21.31 -5.30 1.24
N LEU A 118 -21.45 -4.18 1.95
CA LEU A 118 -20.43 -3.66 2.85
C LEU A 118 -20.18 -4.65 4.00
N PRO A 119 -18.93 -5.05 4.27
CA PRO A 119 -18.61 -5.92 5.40
C PRO A 119 -18.99 -5.28 6.73
N GLN A 120 -19.47 -6.08 7.68
CA GLN A 120 -19.65 -5.61 9.04
C GLN A 120 -18.28 -5.24 9.65
N CYS A 121 -18.22 -4.09 10.31
CA CYS A 121 -17.02 -3.59 10.94
C CYS A 121 -17.40 -2.69 12.12
N SER A 122 -16.82 -2.96 13.30
CA SER A 122 -17.05 -2.16 14.52
C SER A 122 -16.02 -1.04 14.72
N PHE A 123 -14.98 -0.97 13.91
CA PHE A 123 -14.00 0.10 14.01
C PHE A 123 -14.57 1.44 13.53
N GLU A 124 -14.27 2.49 14.27
CA GLU A 124 -14.47 3.87 13.84
C GLU A 124 -13.39 4.28 12.82
N ASP A 125 -13.74 5.24 11.96
CA ASP A 125 -12.88 5.85 10.93
C ASP A 125 -12.25 4.85 9.94
N VAL A 126 -13.06 3.91 9.43
CA VAL A 126 -12.64 2.96 8.40
C VAL A 126 -13.09 3.40 7.01
N ILE A 127 -12.16 3.37 6.06
CA ILE A 127 -12.44 3.55 4.64
C ILE A 127 -12.80 2.19 4.03
N PHE A 128 -13.99 2.10 3.45
CA PHE A 128 -14.43 0.90 2.74
C PHE A 128 -14.15 1.03 1.25
N VAL A 129 -13.41 0.06 0.71
CA VAL A 129 -13.00 0.03 -0.69
C VAL A 129 -13.49 -1.28 -1.31
N GLY A 130 -14.66 -1.21 -1.97
CA GLY A 130 -15.31 -2.37 -2.57
C GLY A 130 -15.01 -2.51 -4.06
N ASN A 131 -14.96 -3.76 -4.53
CA ASN A 131 -15.01 -4.09 -5.97
C ASN A 131 -14.04 -3.28 -6.83
N LEU A 132 -12.80 -3.07 -6.35
CA LEU A 132 -11.75 -2.48 -7.15
C LEU A 132 -11.58 -3.32 -8.42
N LYS A 133 -12.18 -2.85 -9.51
CA LYS A 133 -11.92 -3.42 -10.82
C LYS A 133 -10.44 -3.20 -11.07
N ARG A 134 -9.67 -4.29 -11.07
CA ARG A 134 -8.26 -4.28 -11.44
C ARG A 134 -8.18 -3.89 -12.91
N LYS A 135 -8.14 -2.58 -13.14
CA LYS A 135 -7.90 -1.95 -14.43
C LYS A 135 -6.53 -1.31 -14.33
N VAL A 136 -5.69 -1.60 -15.31
CA VAL A 136 -4.49 -0.78 -15.53
C VAL A 136 -5.02 0.63 -15.82
N LEU A 137 -4.73 1.57 -14.91
CA LEU A 137 -5.09 2.95 -15.12
C LEU A 137 -4.18 3.52 -16.19
N LYS A 138 -4.74 4.18 -17.19
CA LYS A 138 -3.93 4.97 -18.12
C LYS A 138 -3.43 6.23 -17.40
N ASN A 139 -2.32 6.81 -17.85
CA ASN A 139 -1.70 7.97 -17.20
C ASN A 139 -2.69 9.12 -16.94
N ASP A 140 -3.57 9.39 -17.88
CA ASP A 140 -4.67 10.36 -17.80
C ASP A 140 -5.66 10.05 -16.67
N GLU A 141 -5.97 8.77 -16.41
CA GLU A 141 -6.81 8.36 -15.29
C GLU A 141 -6.08 8.52 -13.95
N ILE A 142 -4.78 8.19 -13.89
CA ILE A 142 -3.93 8.40 -12.72
C ILE A 142 -3.87 9.89 -12.37
N TYR A 143 -3.60 10.77 -13.34
CA TYR A 143 -3.60 12.22 -13.13
C TYR A 143 -4.96 12.71 -12.61
N ARG A 144 -6.08 12.18 -13.11
CA ARG A 144 -7.40 12.56 -12.63
C ARG A 144 -7.64 12.15 -11.19
N VAL A 145 -7.25 10.94 -10.80
CA VAL A 145 -7.37 10.44 -9.42
C VAL A 145 -6.48 11.25 -8.47
N VAL A 146 -5.23 11.50 -8.86
CA VAL A 146 -4.30 12.35 -8.07
C VAL A 146 -4.87 13.75 -7.89
N ASN A 147 -5.40 14.36 -8.95
CA ASN A 147 -6.03 15.69 -8.85
C ASN A 147 -7.25 15.68 -7.91
N GLN A 148 -8.07 14.63 -7.94
CA GLN A 148 -9.21 14.49 -7.02
C GLN A 148 -8.77 14.31 -5.56
N LEU A 149 -7.75 13.49 -5.31
CA LEU A 149 -7.19 13.31 -3.97
C LEU A 149 -6.62 14.62 -3.41
N LEU A 150 -5.92 15.40 -4.23
CA LEU A 150 -5.40 16.72 -3.85
C LEU A 150 -6.52 17.72 -3.49
N ILE A 151 -7.68 17.64 -4.16
CA ILE A 151 -8.87 18.44 -3.82
C ILE A 151 -9.46 18.00 -2.47
N VAL A 152 -9.60 16.69 -2.25
CA VAL A 152 -10.22 16.12 -1.03
C VAL A 152 -9.34 16.31 0.21
N CYS A 153 -8.02 16.26 0.08
CA CYS A 153 -7.07 16.49 1.17
C CYS A 153 -6.98 17.98 1.60
N ASN A 154 -7.83 18.86 1.05
CA ASN A 154 -7.95 20.29 1.34
C ASN A 154 -6.67 21.11 1.22
N HIS A 155 -6.53 21.77 0.08
CA HIS A 155 -6.42 23.23 0.13
C HIS A 155 -7.83 23.80 0.30
N ALA A 156 -8.28 23.88 1.57
CA ALA A 156 -9.25 24.85 2.01
C ALA A 156 -8.46 26.09 2.45
N ASP A 157 -8.14 26.91 1.46
CA ASP A 157 -7.88 28.36 1.55
C ASP A 157 -8.39 28.99 0.25
#